data_AF-A0A4Y4CYU1-F1
#
_entry.id   AF-A0A4Y4CYU1-F1
#
_cell.length_a   1.000
_cell.length_b   1.000
_cell.length_c   1.000
_cell.angle_alpha   90.00
_cell.angle_beta   90.00
_cell.angle_gamma   90.00
#
_symmetry.space_group_name_H-M   'P 1'
#
loop_
_entity.id
_entity.type
_entity.pdbx_description
1 polymer ?
#
loop_
_entity_poly.entity_id
_entity_poly.type
_entity_poly.pdbx_seq_one_letter_code
_entity_poly.pdbx_strand_id
1 'polypeptide(L)'
;MRSHPSPPLVYAHRGSSASFPELTRAAFVEALADGADGVECDVHLSSDGHLVLHHDAQLGRTSDGLGALADHTLAQLRNVDYSSWKGVAVPDTHGAAGEQFMTLDELLDLLLAAGRPVGLAVEMKHPSPRGRGLEDALLALLERRGWDPRTGRLGTVLVSLMSFDADAVSHLLERAAPAVVCQLVDENSGERERENLSGRAASTSSPVPAAQLPLAGPGIGFVRAHITEWASVIRTSEDQTP
;
A
#
# COMPACT_ATOMS: atom_id res chain seq x y z
N MET A 1 -0.41 16.85 32.77
CA MET A 1 0.38 17.04 31.53
C MET A 1 -0.50 16.60 30.37
N ARG A 2 -0.75 17.47 29.39
CA ARG A 2 -1.44 17.06 28.16
C ARG A 2 -0.45 16.23 27.35
N SER A 3 -0.79 14.98 27.03
CA SER A 3 0.02 14.15 26.13
C SER A 3 0.01 14.80 24.76
N HIS A 4 1.19 15.17 24.25
CA HIS A 4 1.29 15.56 22.84
C HIS A 4 0.89 14.35 21.98
N PRO A 5 0.07 14.55 20.93
CA PRO A 5 -0.24 13.46 20.00
C PRO A 5 1.07 12.99 19.35
N SER A 6 1.22 11.68 19.19
CA SER A 6 2.33 11.11 18.42
C SER A 6 2.35 11.71 17.02
N PRO A 7 3.54 11.98 16.45
CA PRO A 7 3.62 12.46 15.07
C PRO A 7 2.94 11.45 14.12
N PRO A 8 2.22 11.90 13.07
CA PRO A 8 1.74 11.01 12.03
C PRO A 8 2.89 10.21 11.42
N LEU A 9 2.58 8.95 11.12
CA LEU A 9 3.49 8.03 10.44
C LEU A 9 3.51 8.34 8.95
N VAL A 10 4.69 8.27 8.35
CA VAL A 10 4.89 8.48 6.91
C VAL A 10 5.07 7.13 6.22
N TYR A 11 4.08 6.74 5.42
CA TYR A 11 4.14 5.53 4.58
C TYR A 11 4.45 5.90 3.14
N ALA A 12 5.48 5.28 2.57
CA ALA A 12 5.86 5.50 1.18
C ALA A 12 4.95 4.69 0.24
N HIS A 13 4.02 5.38 -0.43
CA HIS A 13 3.06 4.79 -1.36
C HIS A 13 3.79 4.16 -2.56
N ARG A 14 3.70 2.84 -2.67
CA ARG A 14 4.44 2.02 -3.64
C ARG A 14 5.96 2.16 -3.56
N GLY A 15 6.49 2.39 -2.36
CA GLY A 15 7.88 2.79 -2.11
C GLY A 15 8.12 4.27 -2.44
N SER A 16 9.38 4.66 -2.68
CA SER A 16 9.76 6.01 -3.13
C SER A 16 9.43 6.18 -4.62
N SER A 17 8.15 6.00 -4.97
CA SER A 17 7.63 5.92 -6.34
C SER A 17 7.74 7.24 -7.11
N ALA A 18 7.98 8.36 -6.43
CA ALA A 18 8.36 9.61 -7.08
C ALA A 18 9.77 9.52 -7.67
N SER A 19 10.72 8.96 -6.90
CA SER A 19 12.15 8.87 -7.24
C SER A 19 12.48 7.68 -8.14
N PHE A 20 11.87 6.54 -7.89
CA PHE A 20 12.14 5.27 -8.58
C PHE A 20 10.85 4.64 -9.13
N PRO A 21 10.95 3.66 -10.05
CA PRO A 21 9.79 2.96 -10.58
C PRO A 21 8.96 2.33 -9.45
N GLU A 22 7.65 2.56 -9.45
CA GLU A 22 6.75 2.10 -8.38
C GLU A 22 6.82 0.57 -8.15
N LEU A 23 6.65 0.13 -6.90
CA LEU A 23 6.60 -1.29 -6.50
C LEU A 23 7.86 -2.11 -6.86
N THR A 24 8.99 -1.44 -7.12
CA THR A 24 10.28 -2.09 -7.36
C THR A 24 11.15 -2.13 -6.11
N ARG A 25 12.16 -3.01 -6.13
CA ARG A 25 13.21 -3.05 -5.11
C ARG A 25 13.85 -1.68 -4.89
N ALA A 26 14.16 -0.95 -5.97
CA ALA A 26 14.75 0.37 -5.86
C ALA A 26 13.85 1.36 -5.11
N ALA A 27 12.56 1.38 -5.39
CA ALA A 27 11.61 2.24 -4.69
C ALA A 27 11.52 1.90 -3.19
N PHE A 28 11.51 0.62 -2.82
CA PHE A 28 11.46 0.23 -1.41
C PHE A 28 12.77 0.50 -0.66
N VAL A 29 13.92 0.20 -1.29
CA VAL A 29 15.24 0.52 -0.72
C VAL A 29 15.37 2.02 -0.47
N GLU A 30 14.97 2.85 -1.45
CA GLU A 30 15.02 4.31 -1.29
C GLU A 30 14.07 4.79 -0.20
N ALA A 31 12.83 4.26 -0.12
CA ALA A 31 11.90 4.64 0.95
C ALA A 31 12.45 4.35 2.35
N LEU A 32 13.15 3.23 2.52
CA LEU A 32 13.81 2.90 3.78
C LEU A 32 14.97 3.86 4.08
N ALA A 33 15.76 4.22 3.06
CA ALA A 33 16.88 5.17 3.17
C ALA A 33 16.40 6.60 3.49
N ASP A 34 15.27 7.02 2.92
CA ASP A 34 14.58 8.29 3.22
C ASP A 34 14.02 8.33 4.65
N GLY A 35 13.99 7.18 5.33
CA GLY A 35 13.55 7.06 6.71
C GLY A 35 12.03 7.00 6.88
N ALA A 36 11.30 6.51 5.88
CA ALA A 36 9.85 6.28 5.97
C ALA A 36 9.50 5.37 7.16
N ASP A 37 8.42 5.68 7.86
CA ASP A 37 7.95 4.87 8.99
C ASP A 37 7.37 3.53 8.51
N GLY A 38 6.87 3.49 7.28
CA GLY A 38 6.45 2.28 6.59
C GLY A 38 6.47 2.43 5.08
N VAL A 39 6.14 1.35 4.39
CA VAL A 39 5.89 1.34 2.94
C VAL A 39 4.50 0.78 2.69
N GLU A 40 3.91 1.15 1.57
CA GLU A 40 2.68 0.56 1.06
C GLU A 40 2.99 -0.22 -0.22
N CYS A 41 2.27 -1.33 -0.44
CA CYS A 41 2.37 -2.10 -1.65
C CYS A 41 1.02 -2.69 -2.08
N ASP A 42 0.86 -2.84 -3.40
CA ASP A 42 -0.25 -3.53 -4.04
C ASP A 42 0.12 -4.99 -4.35
N VAL A 43 -0.80 -5.93 -4.13
CA VAL A 43 -0.57 -7.36 -4.40
C VAL A 43 -1.57 -7.97 -5.38
N HIS A 44 -1.04 -8.82 -6.27
CA HIS A 44 -1.78 -9.75 -7.13
C HIS A 44 -1.20 -11.16 -7.02
N LEU A 45 -1.90 -12.14 -7.62
CA LEU A 45 -1.37 -13.48 -7.84
C LEU A 45 -0.89 -13.65 -9.29
N SER A 46 0.30 -14.23 -9.45
CA SER A 46 0.75 -14.81 -10.72
C SER A 46 -0.04 -16.08 -11.07
N SER A 47 0.13 -16.59 -12.30
CA SER A 47 -0.60 -17.79 -12.76
C SER A 47 -0.23 -19.05 -11.97
N ASP A 48 1.00 -19.10 -11.46
CA ASP A 48 1.54 -20.13 -10.57
C ASP A 48 1.38 -19.83 -9.08
N GLY A 49 0.62 -18.79 -8.71
CA GLY A 49 0.16 -18.56 -7.34
C GLY A 49 1.14 -17.82 -6.42
N HIS A 50 2.14 -17.12 -6.98
CA HIS A 50 3.01 -16.24 -6.21
C HIS A 50 2.36 -14.88 -5.99
N LEU A 51 2.49 -14.34 -4.78
CA LEU A 51 2.07 -12.97 -4.45
C LEU A 51 3.12 -12.00 -4.98
N VAL A 52 2.76 -11.25 -6.03
CA VAL A 52 3.64 -10.33 -6.73
C VAL A 52 3.21 -8.88 -6.52
N LEU A 53 4.18 -7.98 -6.52
CA LEU A 53 3.94 -6.56 -6.30
C LEU A 53 3.69 -5.86 -7.62
N HIS A 54 2.45 -5.43 -7.84
CA HIS A 54 2.07 -4.66 -9.02
C HIS A 54 0.73 -3.95 -8.77
N HIS A 55 0.54 -2.73 -9.29
CA HIS A 55 -0.71 -2.02 -9.04
C HIS A 55 -1.84 -2.53 -9.93
N ASP A 56 -1.59 -2.60 -11.23
CA ASP A 56 -2.64 -2.90 -12.21
C ASP A 56 -2.76 -4.41 -12.44
N ALA A 57 -3.97 -4.88 -12.75
CA ALA A 57 -4.17 -6.27 -13.18
C ALA A 57 -3.60 -6.56 -14.60
N GLN A 58 -3.27 -5.51 -15.35
CA GLN A 58 -2.70 -5.58 -16.69
C GLN A 58 -1.27 -5.02 -16.70
N LEU A 59 -0.40 -5.65 -17.47
CA LEU A 59 0.93 -5.14 -17.76
C LEU A 59 0.87 -4.01 -18.82
N GLY A 60 1.95 -3.23 -18.94
CA GLY A 60 2.15 -2.26 -20.02
C GLY A 60 2.12 -0.79 -19.62
N ARG A 61 1.55 -0.42 -18.46
CA ARG A 61 1.67 0.96 -17.93
C ARG A 61 3.04 1.20 -17.30
N THR A 62 3.49 0.26 -16.48
CA THR A 62 4.72 0.32 -15.67
C THR A 62 5.71 -0.77 -16.05
N SER A 63 5.56 -1.31 -17.26
CA SER A 63 6.45 -2.34 -17.80
C SER A 63 6.37 -2.42 -19.32
N ASP A 64 7.30 -3.15 -19.93
CA ASP A 64 7.25 -3.52 -21.35
C ASP A 64 6.46 -4.81 -21.63
N GLY A 65 5.93 -5.44 -20.57
CA GLY A 65 5.06 -6.61 -20.66
C GLY A 65 3.66 -6.27 -21.16
N LEU A 66 2.94 -7.29 -21.64
CA LEU A 66 1.59 -7.13 -22.19
C LEU A 66 0.63 -8.19 -21.61
N GLY A 67 -0.66 -7.84 -21.58
CA GLY A 67 -1.73 -8.74 -21.15
C GLY A 67 -1.93 -8.78 -19.64
N ALA A 68 -2.76 -9.74 -19.19
CA ALA A 68 -3.08 -9.86 -17.78
C ALA A 68 -1.90 -10.41 -17.00
N LEU A 69 -1.57 -9.76 -15.88
CA LEU A 69 -0.50 -10.23 -14.99
C LEU A 69 -0.76 -11.66 -14.48
N ALA A 70 -2.03 -11.96 -14.18
CA ALA A 70 -2.45 -13.26 -13.67
C ALA A 70 -2.32 -14.42 -14.68
N ASP A 71 -2.02 -14.13 -15.95
CA ASP A 71 -1.76 -15.15 -16.98
C ASP A 71 -0.28 -15.59 -17.02
N HIS A 72 0.59 -14.90 -16.30
CA HIS A 72 2.04 -15.11 -16.34
C HIS A 72 2.54 -15.78 -15.05
N THR A 73 3.47 -16.72 -15.20
CA THR A 73 4.21 -17.31 -14.06
C THR A 73 5.16 -16.28 -13.46
N LEU A 74 5.59 -16.47 -12.21
CA LEU A 74 6.62 -15.61 -11.60
C LEU A 74 7.90 -15.56 -12.45
N ALA A 75 8.31 -16.70 -12.99
CA ALA A 75 9.49 -16.79 -13.85
C ALA A 75 9.34 -15.96 -15.14
N GLN A 76 8.16 -15.95 -15.76
CA GLN A 76 7.89 -15.10 -16.92
C GLN A 76 7.87 -13.62 -16.53
N LEU A 77 7.21 -13.28 -15.42
CA LEU A 77 7.13 -11.90 -14.92
C LEU A 77 8.52 -11.33 -14.62
N ARG A 78 9.47 -12.13 -14.11
CA ARG A 78 10.85 -11.69 -13.86
C ARG A 78 11.67 -11.35 -15.10
N ASN A 79 11.21 -11.73 -16.29
CA ASN A 79 11.88 -11.39 -17.55
C ASN A 79 11.35 -10.09 -18.20
N VAL A 80 10.40 -9.42 -17.54
CA VAL A 80 9.81 -8.15 -17.99
C VAL A 80 10.56 -6.97 -17.36
N ASP A 81 10.73 -5.88 -18.09
CA ASP A 81 11.34 -4.64 -17.59
C ASP A 81 10.28 -3.77 -16.90
N TYR A 82 10.45 -3.55 -15.59
CA TYR A 82 9.57 -2.70 -14.77
C TYR A 82 10.18 -1.34 -14.42
N SER A 83 11.35 -1.00 -14.98
CA SER A 83 12.13 0.17 -14.56
C SER A 83 12.29 1.23 -15.64
N SER A 84 12.52 0.84 -16.89
CA SER A 84 12.91 1.78 -17.95
C SER A 84 11.86 2.86 -18.25
N TRP A 85 10.56 2.56 -18.06
CA TRP A 85 9.47 3.51 -18.29
C TRP A 85 9.58 4.80 -17.45
N LYS A 86 10.26 4.72 -16.29
CA LYS A 86 10.41 5.85 -15.37
C LYS A 86 11.46 6.86 -15.87
N GLY A 87 12.36 6.45 -16.77
CA GLY A 87 13.43 7.30 -17.30
C GLY A 87 14.52 7.67 -16.28
N VAL A 88 14.62 6.92 -15.17
CA VAL A 88 15.64 7.11 -14.13
C VAL A 88 16.55 5.89 -14.08
N ALA A 89 17.86 6.11 -13.92
CA ALA A 89 18.80 5.02 -13.74
C ALA A 89 18.71 4.50 -12.29
N VAL A 90 18.55 3.19 -12.14
CA VAL A 90 18.59 2.51 -10.84
C VAL A 90 20.05 2.29 -10.45
N PRO A 91 20.53 2.81 -9.30
CA PRO A 91 21.88 2.56 -8.83
C PRO A 91 22.08 1.07 -8.46
N ASP A 92 23.31 0.56 -8.59
CA ASP A 92 23.64 -0.83 -8.20
C ASP A 92 23.34 -1.12 -6.72
N THR A 93 23.40 -0.11 -5.85
CA THR A 93 23.04 -0.20 -4.43
C THR A 93 21.55 -0.47 -4.18
N HIS A 94 20.72 -0.27 -5.21
CA HIS A 94 19.26 -0.41 -5.18
C HIS A 94 18.78 -1.67 -5.91
N GLY A 95 19.72 -2.55 -6.28
CA GLY A 95 19.49 -3.85 -6.89
C GLY A 95 19.71 -3.87 -8.40
N ALA A 96 20.05 -5.05 -8.91
CA ALA A 96 20.18 -5.30 -10.34
C ALA A 96 18.81 -5.29 -11.05
N ALA A 97 18.82 -5.19 -12.38
CA ALA A 97 17.61 -5.20 -13.20
C ALA A 97 16.68 -6.40 -12.92
N GLY A 98 17.25 -7.61 -12.77
CA GLY A 98 16.48 -8.83 -12.48
C GLY A 98 15.93 -8.93 -11.05
N GLU A 99 16.30 -7.99 -10.16
CA GLU A 99 15.81 -7.93 -8.78
C GLU A 99 14.69 -6.90 -8.61
N GLN A 100 14.35 -6.13 -9.65
CA GLN A 100 13.40 -5.03 -9.53
C GLN A 100 11.96 -5.51 -9.44
N PHE A 101 11.60 -6.62 -10.08
CA PHE A 101 10.29 -7.25 -9.91
C PHE A 101 10.25 -8.08 -8.63
N MET A 102 9.43 -7.67 -7.67
CA MET A 102 9.41 -8.25 -6.33
C MET A 102 8.15 -9.07 -6.06
N THR A 103 8.32 -10.12 -5.25
CA THR A 103 7.23 -10.77 -4.52
C THR A 103 7.00 -10.13 -3.16
N LEU A 104 5.84 -10.37 -2.56
CA LEU A 104 5.58 -9.93 -1.19
C LEU A 104 6.57 -10.55 -0.19
N ASP A 105 6.95 -11.82 -0.35
CA ASP A 105 7.90 -12.50 0.55
C ASP A 105 9.28 -11.82 0.52
N GLU A 106 9.75 -11.41 -0.66
CA GLU A 106 11.01 -10.67 -0.83
C GLU A 106 10.95 -9.26 -0.23
N LEU A 107 9.78 -8.60 -0.28
CA LEU A 107 9.59 -7.33 0.42
C LEU A 107 9.62 -7.54 1.95
N LEU A 108 8.98 -8.59 2.47
CA LEU A 108 9.05 -8.91 3.90
C LEU A 108 10.50 -9.14 4.35
N ASP A 109 11.30 -9.87 3.57
CA ASP A 109 12.74 -10.04 3.84
C ASP A 109 13.47 -8.69 3.88
N LEU A 110 13.23 -7.81 2.90
CA LEU A 110 13.82 -6.47 2.85
C LEU A 110 13.47 -5.63 4.09
N LEU A 111 12.19 -5.64 4.50
CA LEU A 111 11.73 -4.85 5.65
C LEU A 111 12.24 -5.41 6.99
N LEU A 112 12.30 -6.73 7.14
CA LEU A 112 12.88 -7.38 8.33
C LEU A 112 14.37 -7.08 8.45
N ALA A 113 15.08 -6.96 7.32
CA ALA A 113 16.50 -6.62 7.29
C ALA A 113 16.79 -5.13 7.61
N ALA A 114 15.78 -4.26 7.69
CA ALA A 114 15.96 -2.83 7.92
C ALA A 114 16.54 -2.47 9.30
N GLY A 115 16.56 -3.41 10.26
CA GLY A 115 17.16 -3.23 11.58
C GLY A 115 16.42 -2.25 12.49
N ARG A 116 15.21 -1.83 12.11
CA ARG A 116 14.32 -0.95 12.87
C ARG A 116 12.87 -1.37 12.70
N PRO A 117 11.93 -0.90 13.55
CA PRO A 117 10.51 -1.03 13.28
C PRO A 117 10.13 -0.36 11.96
N VAL A 118 9.35 -1.08 11.15
CA VAL A 118 8.83 -0.58 9.86
C VAL A 118 7.39 -1.05 9.68
N GLY A 119 6.52 -0.16 9.21
CA GLY A 119 5.18 -0.51 8.79
C GLY A 119 5.12 -1.08 7.37
N LEU A 120 4.19 -2.00 7.14
CA LEU A 120 3.82 -2.47 5.81
C LEU A 120 2.31 -2.40 5.66
N ALA A 121 1.85 -1.58 4.73
CA ALA A 121 0.46 -1.52 4.29
C ALA A 121 0.30 -2.35 3.02
N VAL A 122 -0.49 -3.42 3.05
CA VAL A 122 -0.69 -4.30 1.89
C VAL A 122 -2.09 -4.12 1.35
N GLU A 123 -2.21 -3.59 0.12
CA GLU A 123 -3.48 -3.51 -0.60
C GLU A 123 -3.70 -4.75 -1.47
N MET A 124 -4.79 -5.47 -1.22
CA MET A 124 -5.22 -6.56 -2.10
C MET A 124 -6.09 -6.00 -3.23
N LYS A 125 -5.60 -6.12 -4.46
CA LYS A 125 -6.29 -5.56 -5.63
C LYS A 125 -7.46 -6.41 -6.11
N HIS A 126 -8.53 -5.72 -6.48
CA HIS A 126 -9.79 -6.32 -6.93
C HIS A 126 -10.31 -5.67 -8.23
N PRO A 127 -11.05 -6.42 -9.07
CA PRO A 127 -11.39 -7.84 -8.92
C PRO A 127 -10.18 -8.77 -9.17
N SER A 128 -10.04 -9.81 -8.37
CA SER A 128 -9.01 -10.84 -8.55
C SER A 128 -9.58 -12.00 -9.40
N PRO A 129 -8.88 -12.47 -10.44
CA PRO A 129 -9.27 -13.67 -11.20
C PRO A 129 -9.35 -14.95 -10.36
N ARG A 130 -8.74 -14.93 -9.16
CA ARG A 130 -8.77 -16.04 -8.20
C ARG A 130 -9.81 -15.84 -7.10
N GLY A 131 -10.63 -14.79 -7.17
CA GLY A 131 -11.56 -14.41 -6.11
C GLY A 131 -10.83 -14.33 -4.76
N ARG A 132 -11.38 -15.01 -3.76
CA ARG A 132 -10.82 -15.07 -2.39
C ARG A 132 -9.47 -15.78 -2.25
N GLY A 133 -9.00 -16.43 -3.31
CA GLY A 133 -7.69 -17.06 -3.33
C GLY A 133 -6.53 -16.08 -3.11
N LEU A 134 -6.73 -14.78 -3.38
CA LEU A 134 -5.72 -13.74 -3.12
C LEU A 134 -5.49 -13.54 -1.62
N GLU A 135 -6.56 -13.31 -0.85
CA GLU A 135 -6.48 -13.14 0.61
C GLU A 135 -5.99 -14.42 1.28
N ASP A 136 -6.47 -15.58 0.82
CA ASP A 136 -6.07 -16.86 1.39
C ASP A 136 -4.57 -17.12 1.19
N ALA A 137 -4.04 -16.82 0.00
CA ALA A 137 -2.61 -16.95 -0.27
C ALA A 137 -1.79 -15.97 0.57
N LEU A 138 -2.25 -14.72 0.72
CA LEU A 138 -1.59 -13.71 1.54
C LEU A 138 -1.54 -14.10 3.01
N LEU A 139 -2.68 -14.48 3.59
CA LEU A 139 -2.75 -14.87 4.99
C LEU A 139 -1.94 -16.14 5.22
N ALA A 140 -1.95 -17.11 4.30
CA ALA A 140 -1.10 -18.28 4.38
C ALA A 140 0.39 -17.93 4.32
N LEU A 141 0.82 -16.96 3.52
CA LEU A 141 2.20 -16.47 3.52
C LEU A 141 2.56 -15.85 4.88
N LEU A 142 1.74 -14.93 5.37
CA LEU A 142 1.97 -14.24 6.64
C LEU A 142 2.03 -15.23 7.81
N GLU A 143 1.10 -16.18 7.88
CA GLU A 143 1.09 -17.25 8.89
C GLU A 143 2.38 -18.10 8.84
N ARG A 144 2.82 -18.53 7.65
CA ARG A 144 4.08 -19.27 7.48
C ARG A 144 5.30 -18.49 7.94
N ARG A 145 5.26 -17.15 7.81
CA ARG A 145 6.32 -16.25 8.27
C ARG A 145 6.25 -15.96 9.77
N GLY A 146 5.18 -16.36 10.46
CA GLY A 146 5.00 -16.14 11.90
C GLY A 146 4.34 -14.79 12.25
N TRP A 147 3.53 -14.25 11.32
CA TRP A 147 2.73 -13.06 11.57
C TRP A 147 1.62 -13.34 12.60
N ASP A 148 1.40 -12.42 13.53
CA ASP A 148 0.31 -12.47 14.50
C ASP A 148 -0.92 -11.69 14.00
N PRO A 149 -2.02 -12.35 13.63
CA PRO A 149 -3.23 -11.69 13.12
C PRO A 149 -3.94 -10.78 14.13
N ARG A 150 -3.63 -10.89 15.43
CA ARG A 150 -4.24 -10.04 16.47
C ARG A 150 -3.54 -8.70 16.62
N THR A 151 -2.24 -8.66 16.34
CA THR A 151 -1.39 -7.48 16.55
C THR A 151 -0.82 -6.91 15.26
N GLY A 152 -0.89 -7.66 14.17
CA GLY A 152 -0.33 -7.29 12.88
C GLY A 152 1.19 -7.49 12.82
N ARG A 153 1.82 -8.05 13.86
CA ARG A 153 3.27 -8.08 13.95
C ARG A 153 3.88 -9.30 13.27
N LEU A 154 4.94 -9.04 12.52
CA LEU A 154 5.89 -10.02 12.01
C LEU A 154 7.30 -9.54 12.38
N GLY A 155 7.85 -10.05 13.48
CA GLY A 155 9.12 -9.55 14.01
C GLY A 155 9.07 -8.04 14.30
N THR A 156 9.92 -7.26 13.64
CA THR A 156 9.95 -5.78 13.72
C THR A 156 8.97 -5.09 12.77
N VAL A 157 8.34 -5.84 11.86
CA VAL A 157 7.42 -5.30 10.85
C VAL A 157 5.99 -5.29 11.39
N LEU A 158 5.30 -4.16 11.27
CA LEU A 158 3.87 -4.04 11.52
C LEU A 158 3.12 -4.09 10.19
N VAL A 159 2.47 -5.22 9.91
CA VAL A 159 1.69 -5.45 8.70
C VAL A 159 0.21 -5.11 8.96
N SER A 160 -0.34 -4.23 8.13
CA SER A 160 -1.76 -3.93 8.04
C SER A 160 -2.28 -4.28 6.65
N LEU A 161 -3.50 -4.80 6.58
CA LEU A 161 -4.14 -5.28 5.36
C LEU A 161 -5.22 -4.30 4.94
N MET A 162 -5.34 -4.03 3.64
CA MET A 162 -6.35 -3.10 3.15
C MET A 162 -6.91 -3.49 1.80
N SER A 163 -8.12 -3.01 1.51
CA SER A 163 -8.80 -3.23 0.23
C SER A 163 -9.94 -2.23 0.07
N PHE A 164 -10.26 -1.86 -1.17
CA PHE A 164 -11.51 -1.19 -1.52
C PHE A 164 -12.70 -2.18 -1.60
N ASP A 165 -12.44 -3.48 -1.76
CA ASP A 165 -13.46 -4.51 -1.87
C ASP A 165 -13.96 -4.94 -0.48
N ALA A 166 -15.22 -4.61 -0.18
CA ALA A 166 -15.83 -4.87 1.14
C ALA A 166 -15.95 -6.36 1.47
N ASP A 167 -16.10 -7.22 0.46
CA ASP A 167 -16.14 -8.67 0.66
C ASP A 167 -14.76 -9.20 1.03
N ALA A 168 -13.69 -8.70 0.39
CA ALA A 168 -12.33 -8.99 0.80
C ALA A 168 -12.06 -8.53 2.23
N VAL A 169 -12.47 -7.31 2.60
CA VAL A 169 -12.32 -6.82 3.99
C VAL A 169 -13.06 -7.71 4.98
N SER A 170 -14.30 -8.10 4.66
CA SER A 170 -15.09 -9.02 5.49
C SER A 170 -14.37 -10.36 5.66
N HIS A 171 -13.83 -10.93 4.58
CA HIS A 171 -13.06 -12.17 4.59
C HIS A 171 -11.81 -12.08 5.48
N LEU A 172 -11.09 -10.95 5.46
CA LEU A 172 -9.93 -10.74 6.32
C LEU A 172 -10.32 -10.64 7.80
N LEU A 173 -11.43 -9.98 8.11
CA LEU A 173 -11.93 -9.79 9.48
C LEU A 173 -12.35 -11.10 10.16
N GLU A 174 -12.61 -12.16 9.39
CA GLU A 174 -12.83 -13.50 9.94
C GLU A 174 -11.56 -14.10 10.57
N ARG A 175 -10.38 -13.63 10.14
CA ARG A 175 -9.08 -14.23 10.50
C ARG A 175 -8.11 -13.26 11.18
N ALA A 176 -8.37 -11.95 11.12
CA ALA A 176 -7.51 -10.91 11.63
C ALA A 176 -8.29 -9.90 12.49
N ALA A 177 -7.61 -9.29 13.46
CA ALA A 177 -8.24 -8.29 14.31
C ALA A 177 -8.63 -7.04 13.50
N PRO A 178 -9.75 -6.35 13.82
CA PRO A 178 -10.13 -5.12 13.12
C PRO A 178 -9.05 -4.04 13.12
N ALA A 179 -8.20 -4.00 14.15
CA ALA A 179 -7.10 -3.03 14.24
C ALA A 179 -6.00 -3.23 13.18
N VAL A 180 -5.96 -4.37 12.48
CA VAL A 180 -4.97 -4.66 11.43
C VAL A 180 -5.56 -4.62 10.03
N VAL A 181 -6.88 -4.41 9.89
CA VAL A 181 -7.59 -4.40 8.61
C VAL A 181 -8.18 -3.01 8.37
N CYS A 182 -7.96 -2.46 7.19
CA CYS A 182 -8.43 -1.14 6.79
C CYS A 182 -9.29 -1.23 5.53
N GLN A 183 -10.56 -0.83 5.63
CA GLN A 183 -11.41 -0.61 4.47
C GLN A 183 -10.99 0.70 3.80
N LEU A 184 -10.58 0.62 2.55
CA LEU A 184 -10.35 1.78 1.71
C LEU A 184 -11.68 2.26 1.13
N VAL A 185 -11.81 3.58 1.02
CA VAL A 185 -12.97 4.25 0.45
C VAL A 185 -12.48 5.30 -0.55
N ASP A 186 -13.19 5.42 -1.65
CA ASP A 186 -13.06 6.43 -2.69
C ASP A 186 -14.37 7.25 -2.78
N GLU A 187 -14.37 8.30 -3.60
CA GLU A 187 -15.56 9.17 -3.74
C GLU A 187 -16.78 8.41 -4.30
N ASN A 188 -16.57 7.28 -5.01
CA ASN A 188 -17.63 6.48 -5.64
C ASN A 188 -18.17 5.35 -4.75
N SER A 189 -17.39 4.87 -3.78
CA SER A 189 -17.79 3.83 -2.82
C SER A 189 -18.79 4.36 -1.80
N GLY A 190 -18.81 5.68 -1.60
CA GLY A 190 -19.89 6.36 -0.90
C GLY A 190 -21.27 6.15 -1.54
N GLU A 191 -21.39 5.91 -2.85
CA GLU A 191 -22.70 5.64 -3.50
C GLU A 191 -23.16 4.19 -3.27
N ARG A 192 -22.24 3.22 -3.31
CA ARG A 192 -22.55 1.81 -3.05
C ARG A 192 -22.87 1.53 -1.58
N GLU A 193 -22.21 2.20 -0.64
CA GLU A 193 -22.54 2.13 0.78
C GLU A 193 -23.85 2.87 1.11
N ARG A 194 -24.16 3.98 0.43
CA ARG A 194 -25.43 4.70 0.60
C ARG A 194 -26.64 3.89 0.20
N GLU A 195 -26.55 3.00 -0.80
CA GLU A 195 -27.65 2.09 -1.13
C GLU A 195 -27.92 1.09 0.02
N ASN A 196 -26.86 0.57 0.67
CA ASN A 196 -27.00 -0.31 1.83
C ASN A 196 -27.38 0.41 3.14
N LEU A 197 -27.15 1.72 3.22
CA LEU A 197 -27.40 2.55 4.42
C LEU A 197 -28.52 3.59 4.24
N SER A 198 -29.32 3.52 3.18
CA SER A 198 -30.39 4.48 2.85
C SER A 198 -31.63 4.45 3.78
N GLY A 199 -31.43 4.08 5.04
CA GLY A 199 -32.27 4.51 6.15
C GLY A 199 -31.69 5.77 6.82
N ARG A 200 -31.93 6.95 6.21
CA ARG A 200 -31.91 8.34 6.78
C ARG A 200 -30.82 9.31 6.27
N ALA A 201 -31.32 10.21 5.40
CA ALA A 201 -31.14 11.68 5.33
C ALA A 201 -29.75 12.32 5.09
N ALA A 202 -29.77 13.24 4.10
CA ALA A 202 -28.72 14.01 3.45
C ALA A 202 -28.03 15.14 4.24
N SER A 203 -26.87 15.58 3.74
CA SER A 203 -26.53 16.99 3.46
C SER A 203 -25.23 17.09 2.62
N THR A 204 -25.19 18.03 1.68
CA THR A 204 -24.17 18.21 0.63
C THR A 204 -23.25 19.42 0.89
N SER A 205 -21.99 19.33 0.47
CA SER A 205 -21.15 20.48 0.14
C SER A 205 -20.29 20.16 -1.09
N SER A 206 -20.26 21.07 -2.07
CA SER A 206 -19.61 20.89 -3.38
C SER A 206 -18.08 20.83 -3.31
N PRO A 207 -17.40 20.00 -4.15
CA PRO A 207 -15.95 19.99 -4.23
C PRO A 207 -15.40 21.15 -5.08
N VAL A 208 -14.23 21.64 -4.67
CA VAL A 208 -13.39 22.61 -5.39
C VAL A 208 -12.63 21.86 -6.51
N PRO A 209 -12.48 22.42 -7.73
CA PRO A 209 -11.91 21.69 -8.86
C PRO A 209 -10.41 21.40 -8.66
N ALA A 210 -10.02 20.14 -8.83
CA ALA A 210 -8.64 19.69 -8.80
C ALA A 210 -7.91 20.13 -10.09
N ALA A 211 -6.95 21.06 -9.94
CA ALA A 211 -5.98 21.33 -10.99
C ALA A 211 -4.97 20.18 -11.06
N GLN A 212 -4.80 19.60 -12.25
CA GLN A 212 -3.82 18.56 -12.55
C GLN A 212 -2.39 19.13 -12.48
N LEU A 213 -1.82 19.13 -11.27
CA LEU A 213 -0.38 19.17 -11.06
C LEU A 213 0.09 17.75 -10.73
N PRO A 214 1.25 17.30 -11.24
CA PRO A 214 1.81 16.02 -10.83
C PRO A 214 2.03 16.06 -9.32
N LEU A 215 1.28 15.23 -8.59
CA LEU A 215 1.23 15.21 -7.14
C LEU A 215 2.50 14.52 -6.61
N ALA A 216 3.66 15.16 -6.74
CA ALA A 216 4.79 14.85 -5.88
C ALA A 216 4.44 15.42 -4.51
N GLY A 217 4.01 14.54 -3.60
CA GLY A 217 3.76 14.92 -2.21
C GLY A 217 5.03 15.53 -1.57
N PRO A 218 4.88 16.33 -0.51
CA PRO A 218 6.04 16.88 0.18
C PRO A 218 6.97 15.76 0.67
N GLY A 219 8.29 15.95 0.54
CA GLY A 219 9.28 14.98 1.02
C GLY A 219 9.20 14.73 2.53
N ILE A 220 9.70 13.59 3.00
CA ILE A 220 9.58 13.15 4.42
C ILE A 220 10.12 14.22 5.39
N GLY A 221 11.27 14.82 5.05
CA GLY A 221 11.85 15.91 5.85
C GLY A 221 10.91 17.12 5.98
N PHE A 222 10.18 17.46 4.91
CA PHE A 222 9.20 18.54 4.93
C PHE A 222 7.99 18.17 5.80
N VAL A 223 7.43 16.97 5.63
CA VAL A 223 6.29 16.50 6.44
C VAL A 223 6.62 16.53 7.93
N ARG A 224 7.81 16.04 8.30
CA ARG A 224 8.26 16.02 9.70
C ARG A 224 8.52 17.42 10.26
N ALA A 225 9.07 18.33 9.46
CA ALA A 225 9.35 19.70 9.90
C ALA A 225 8.08 20.54 10.12
N HIS A 226 6.99 20.26 9.39
CA HIS A 226 5.76 21.07 9.42
C HIS A 226 4.60 20.38 10.15
N ILE A 227 4.84 19.23 10.78
CA ILE A 227 3.83 18.34 11.36
C ILE A 227 2.86 19.03 12.35
N THR A 228 3.36 20.02 13.10
CA THR A 228 2.58 20.84 14.05
C THR A 228 1.59 21.78 13.36
N GLU A 229 1.87 22.21 12.13
CA GLU A 229 0.99 23.07 11.33
C GLU A 229 -0.18 22.25 10.74
N TRP A 230 0.05 20.97 10.46
CA TRP A 230 -0.96 20.05 9.94
C TRP A 230 -1.89 19.52 11.04
N ALA A 231 -1.37 19.33 12.26
CA ALA A 231 -2.18 18.96 13.42
C ALA A 231 -3.27 19.99 13.77
N SER A 232 -3.13 21.26 13.36
CA SER A 232 -4.21 22.26 13.45
C SER A 232 -5.31 22.10 12.41
N VAL A 233 -5.01 21.52 11.24
CA VAL A 233 -5.96 21.36 10.13
C VAL A 233 -6.85 20.13 10.32
N ILE A 234 -6.35 19.08 10.98
CA ILE A 234 -7.10 17.84 11.27
C ILE A 234 -8.08 18.01 12.46
N ARG A 235 -8.05 19.16 13.17
CA ARG A 235 -9.07 19.48 14.17
C ARG A 235 -10.36 19.94 13.51
N THR A 236 -11.21 19.00 13.09
CA THR A 236 -12.62 19.28 12.83
C THR A 236 -13.36 19.48 14.15
N SER A 237 -13.70 20.74 14.43
CA SER A 237 -14.92 21.23 15.13
C SER A 237 -15.60 20.40 16.23
N GLU A 238 -14.90 19.93 17.27
CA GLU A 238 -15.55 19.41 18.49
C GLU A 238 -15.39 20.27 19.74
N ASP A 239 -14.76 21.45 19.67
CA ASP A 239 -14.48 22.25 20.88
C ASP A 239 -14.96 23.70 20.79
N GLN A 240 -16.04 23.96 20.04
CA GLN A 240 -16.73 25.25 20.08
C GLN A 240 -18.22 25.08 20.36
N THR A 241 -18.54 24.90 21.64
CA THR A 241 -19.80 25.42 22.20
C THR A 241 -19.48 26.26 23.44
N PRO A 242 -20.01 27.49 23.53
CA PRO A 242 -19.82 28.37 24.70
C PRO A 242 -20.51 27.86 25.96
#